data_AF-A0A7I8C7K1-F1
#
_entry.id   AF-A0A7I8C7K1-F1
#
_cell.length_a   1.000
_cell.length_b   1.000
_cell.length_c   1.000
_cell.angle_alpha   90.00
_cell.angle_beta   90.00
_cell.angle_gamma   90.00
#
_symmetry.space_group_name_H-M   'P 1'
#
loop_
_entity.id
_entity.type
_entity.pdbx_description
1 polymer ?
#
loop_
_entity_poly.entity_id
_entity_poly.type
_entity_poly.pdbx_seq_one_letter_code
_entity_poly.pdbx_strand_id
1 'polypeptide(L)'
;MKKSITAGVIAAFALAACGGGDNGGAPATSQVPSTDAQGIYTGTDSVGGNAVTGTVLDNGNLYFIYTNGSSVLGVVNGTSSPANGRLASDAKNYRVNSSTVDSVSVTGF
;
A
#
# COMPACT_ATOMS: atom_id res chain seq x y z
N MET A 1 18.77 -39.25 -50.48
CA MET A 1 19.32 -37.88 -50.55
C MET A 1 19.15 -37.20 -49.19
N LYS A 2 20.23 -36.61 -48.63
CA LYS A 2 20.33 -35.63 -47.50
C LYS A 2 19.83 -36.09 -46.10
N LYS A 3 20.70 -36.58 -45.19
CA LYS A 3 21.55 -35.91 -44.17
C LYS A 3 20.82 -35.33 -42.92
N SER A 4 20.88 -36.08 -41.82
CA SER A 4 21.48 -35.75 -40.49
C SER A 4 21.02 -34.56 -39.59
N ILE A 5 20.87 -34.89 -38.28
CA ILE A 5 21.39 -34.21 -37.05
C ILE A 5 20.45 -33.32 -36.19
N THR A 6 20.16 -33.84 -34.97
CA THR A 6 20.31 -33.25 -33.61
C THR A 6 19.28 -32.27 -32.99
N ALA A 7 18.70 -32.77 -31.87
CA ALA A 7 18.41 -32.23 -30.52
C ALA A 7 17.98 -30.76 -30.26
N GLY A 8 17.03 -30.62 -29.31
CA GLY A 8 16.75 -29.39 -28.53
C GLY A 8 15.33 -29.44 -27.93
N VAL A 9 15.13 -29.88 -26.68
CA VAL A 9 15.12 -29.09 -25.43
C VAL A 9 13.90 -28.14 -25.30
N ILE A 10 13.02 -28.51 -24.36
CA ILE A 10 12.29 -27.68 -23.37
C ILE A 10 11.35 -26.57 -23.88
N ALA A 11 10.08 -26.63 -23.46
CA ALA A 11 9.47 -25.66 -22.52
C ALA A 11 7.95 -25.82 -22.51
N ALA A 12 7.40 -26.06 -21.33
CA ALA A 12 5.97 -26.00 -21.07
C ALA A 12 5.45 -24.59 -21.42
N PHE A 13 4.48 -24.50 -22.32
CA PHE A 13 3.74 -23.28 -22.58
C PHE A 13 2.93 -22.94 -21.32
N ALA A 14 3.36 -21.86 -20.67
CA ALA A 14 2.64 -21.19 -19.62
C ALA A 14 1.20 -20.92 -20.08
N LEU A 15 0.25 -21.18 -19.16
CA LEU A 15 -1.16 -20.91 -19.36
C LEU A 15 -1.35 -19.46 -19.81
N ALA A 16 -2.11 -19.33 -20.89
CA ALA A 16 -2.59 -18.08 -21.43
C ALA A 16 -3.28 -17.22 -20.35
N ALA A 17 -2.69 -16.07 -20.04
CA ALA A 17 -3.42 -14.89 -19.58
C ALA A 17 -3.42 -13.89 -20.74
N CYS A 18 -4.14 -14.27 -21.81
CA CYS A 18 -4.45 -13.40 -22.94
C CYS A 18 -5.58 -12.46 -22.53
N GLY A 19 -5.24 -11.41 -21.77
CA GLY A 19 -6.02 -10.18 -21.75
C GLY A 19 -5.63 -9.37 -22.98
N GLY A 20 -6.45 -9.46 -24.04
CA GLY A 20 -6.25 -8.70 -25.26
C GLY A 20 -6.56 -7.21 -25.08
N GLY A 21 -5.82 -6.37 -25.83
CA GLY A 21 -6.13 -4.96 -26.00
C GLY A 21 -4.90 -4.08 -26.23
N ASP A 22 -4.47 -3.97 -27.48
CA ASP A 22 -3.53 -2.96 -27.98
C ASP A 22 -3.93 -1.54 -27.59
N ASN A 23 -2.97 -0.73 -27.11
CA ASN A 23 -2.65 0.63 -27.59
C ASN A 23 -1.52 1.21 -26.71
N GLY A 24 -0.45 1.69 -27.36
CA GLY A 24 0.85 2.04 -26.78
C GLY A 24 0.82 2.83 -25.46
N GLY A 25 1.50 2.28 -24.46
CA GLY A 25 1.86 2.93 -23.21
C GLY A 25 2.84 2.00 -22.49
N ALA A 26 3.95 2.54 -22.00
CA ALA A 26 5.04 1.80 -21.36
C ALA A 26 4.53 0.70 -20.40
N PRO A 27 5.25 -0.44 -20.26
CA PRO A 27 4.82 -1.49 -19.35
C PRO A 27 4.62 -0.92 -17.95
N ALA A 28 3.43 -1.11 -17.39
CA ALA A 28 3.18 -0.85 -15.98
C ALA A 28 4.24 -1.63 -15.19
N THR A 29 5.14 -0.92 -14.52
CA THR A 29 6.14 -1.55 -13.68
C THR A 29 5.41 -2.31 -12.59
N SER A 30 5.51 -3.63 -12.63
CA SER A 30 5.08 -4.48 -11.52
C SER A 30 5.93 -4.04 -10.32
N GLN A 31 5.32 -3.29 -9.40
CA GLN A 31 6.03 -2.79 -8.22
C GLN A 31 6.49 -4.01 -7.43
N VAL A 32 7.81 -4.16 -7.29
CA VAL A 32 8.40 -5.05 -6.30
C VAL A 32 7.83 -4.63 -4.94
N PRO A 33 7.31 -5.55 -4.11
CA PRO A 33 6.90 -5.21 -2.76
C PRO A 33 8.07 -4.54 -2.04
N SER A 34 7.91 -3.26 -1.76
CA SER A 34 8.93 -2.47 -1.07
C SER A 34 9.11 -3.05 0.33
N THR A 35 10.36 -3.34 0.72
CA THR A 35 10.69 -3.59 2.12
C THR A 35 10.61 -2.31 2.95
N ASP A 36 10.57 -1.14 2.30
CA ASP A 36 10.37 0.15 2.94
C ASP A 36 8.87 0.36 3.18
N ALA A 37 8.52 0.68 4.43
CA ALA A 37 7.16 0.95 4.86
C ALA A 37 6.53 2.20 4.21
N GLN A 38 7.26 2.93 3.37
CA GLN A 38 6.77 4.12 2.68
C GLN A 38 5.63 3.78 1.71
N GLY A 39 4.67 4.68 1.59
CA GLY A 39 3.53 4.49 0.70
C GLY A 39 2.30 5.28 1.11
N ILE A 40 1.25 5.15 0.31
CA ILE A 40 -0.09 5.66 0.62
C ILE A 40 -0.88 4.53 1.25
N TYR A 41 -1.56 4.83 2.35
CA TYR A 41 -2.28 3.85 3.15
C TYR A 41 -3.68 4.32 3.47
N THR A 42 -4.60 3.36 3.53
CA THR A 42 -5.96 3.57 3.99
C THR A 42 -6.26 2.61 5.14
N GLY A 43 -7.03 3.08 6.12
CA GLY A 43 -7.29 2.28 7.31
C GLY A 43 -8.32 2.90 8.23
N THR A 44 -8.34 2.41 9.46
CA THR A 44 -9.20 2.90 10.53
C THR A 44 -8.42 3.16 11.82
N ASP A 45 -8.85 4.15 12.60
CA ASP A 45 -8.34 4.39 13.95
C ASP A 45 -8.81 3.33 14.95
N SER A 46 -8.03 3.13 16.01
CA SER A 46 -8.32 2.15 17.06
C SER A 46 -9.43 2.54 18.03
N VAL A 47 -9.83 3.83 18.06
CA VAL A 47 -10.76 4.35 19.07
C VAL A 47 -12.20 4.34 18.57
N GLY A 48 -12.43 4.75 17.32
CA GLY A 48 -13.79 4.90 16.78
C GLY A 48 -14.04 4.16 15.47
N GLY A 49 -13.05 3.44 14.92
CA GLY A 49 -13.16 2.80 13.61
C GLY A 49 -13.31 3.79 12.46
N ASN A 50 -12.90 5.04 12.66
CA ASN A 50 -13.05 6.11 11.70
C ASN A 50 -11.97 6.04 10.62
N ALA A 51 -12.33 6.42 9.40
CA ALA A 51 -11.46 6.29 8.25
C ALA A 51 -10.25 7.22 8.37
N VAL A 52 -9.08 6.65 8.11
CA VAL A 52 -7.83 7.39 7.97
C VAL A 52 -7.21 7.11 6.61
N THR A 53 -6.67 8.14 5.98
CA THR A 53 -5.95 8.01 4.71
C THR A 53 -4.76 8.94 4.72
N GLY A 54 -3.60 8.44 4.32
CA GLY A 54 -2.38 9.21 4.43
C GLY A 54 -1.18 8.55 3.80
N THR A 55 -0.02 9.09 4.12
CA THR A 55 1.26 8.58 3.67
C THR A 55 2.14 8.20 4.84
N VAL A 56 2.92 7.15 4.64
CA VAL A 56 4.11 6.86 5.43
C VAL A 56 5.32 7.24 4.57
N LEU A 57 6.29 7.91 5.18
CA LEU A 57 7.54 8.28 4.55
C LEU A 57 8.60 7.18 4.73
N ASP A 58 9.70 7.28 3.99
CA ASP A 58 10.86 6.38 4.08
C ASP A 58 11.45 6.27 5.50
N ASN A 59 11.39 7.36 6.26
CA ASN A 59 11.82 7.42 7.65
C ASN A 59 10.78 6.90 8.67
N GLY A 60 9.66 6.34 8.21
CA GLY A 60 8.60 5.79 9.05
C GLY A 60 7.63 6.82 9.62
N ASN A 61 7.84 8.13 9.40
CA ASN A 61 6.86 9.15 9.80
C ASN A 61 5.56 9.00 9.02
N LEU A 62 4.42 9.12 9.71
CA LEU A 62 3.10 9.03 9.12
C LEU A 62 2.34 10.36 9.21
N TYR A 63 1.62 10.70 8.13
CA TYR A 63 0.74 11.87 8.05
C TYR A 63 -0.58 11.48 7.40
N PHE A 64 -1.64 11.41 8.20
CA PHE A 64 -2.93 10.87 7.80
C PHE A 64 -4.02 11.90 8.08
N ILE A 65 -5.02 11.96 7.20
CA ILE A 65 -6.25 12.71 7.42
C ILE A 65 -7.23 11.79 8.14
N TYR A 66 -7.85 12.30 9.20
CA TYR A 66 -8.85 11.60 9.99
C TYR A 66 -10.26 12.06 9.59
N THR A 67 -11.11 11.13 9.19
CA THR A 67 -12.43 11.43 8.64
C THR A 67 -13.54 10.59 9.28
N ASN A 68 -14.74 11.16 9.36
CA ASN A 68 -15.98 10.43 9.64
C ASN A 68 -16.96 10.72 8.50
N GLY A 69 -17.20 9.72 7.64
CA GLY A 69 -17.89 9.94 6.38
C GLY A 69 -17.13 10.93 5.50
N SER A 70 -17.80 12.01 5.07
CA SER A 70 -17.20 13.07 4.26
C SER A 70 -16.57 14.21 5.08
N SER A 71 -16.64 14.16 6.41
CA SER A 71 -16.14 15.22 7.29
C SER A 71 -14.69 14.96 7.70
N VAL A 72 -13.81 15.93 7.45
CA VAL A 72 -12.46 15.94 8.02
C VAL A 72 -12.55 16.36 9.49
N LEU A 73 -12.17 15.45 10.38
CA LEU A 73 -12.24 15.65 11.83
C LEU A 73 -10.88 15.99 12.43
N GLY A 74 -9.78 15.69 11.73
CA GLY A 74 -8.44 15.96 12.23
C GLY A 74 -7.32 15.39 11.39
N VAL A 75 -6.15 15.32 12.01
CA VAL A 75 -4.94 14.73 11.43
C VAL A 75 -4.34 13.72 12.40
N VAL A 76 -3.83 12.62 11.87
CA VAL A 76 -3.10 11.61 12.62
C VAL A 76 -1.63 11.69 12.22
N ASN A 77 -0.76 11.81 13.21
CA ASN A 77 0.68 11.87 13.03
C ASN A 77 1.40 10.96 14.04
N GLY A 78 2.53 10.41 13.63
CA GLY A 78 3.38 9.61 14.49
C GLY A 78 4.47 8.91 13.69
N THR A 79 4.93 7.80 14.22
CA THR A 79 5.86 6.91 13.53
C THR A 79 5.23 5.54 13.35
N SER A 80 5.70 4.83 12.33
CA SER A 80 5.29 3.48 12.01
C SER A 80 6.47 2.57 11.80
N SER A 81 6.24 1.29 12.06
CA SER A 81 7.15 0.22 11.72
C SER A 81 6.43 -0.79 10.82
N PRO A 82 7.09 -1.31 9.76
CA PRO A 82 6.50 -2.36 8.94
C PRO A 82 6.29 -3.62 9.79
N ALA A 83 5.04 -4.04 9.94
CA ALA A 83 4.69 -5.26 10.67
C ALA A 83 3.86 -6.20 9.79
N ASN A 84 4.53 -7.04 9.00
CA ASN A 84 3.89 -8.13 8.24
C ASN A 84 2.71 -7.67 7.34
N GLY A 85 2.91 -6.60 6.56
CA GLY A 85 1.86 -6.04 5.70
C GLY A 85 0.78 -5.25 6.44
N ARG A 86 0.97 -4.96 7.73
CA ARG A 86 0.14 -4.03 8.51
C ARG A 86 1.03 -2.93 9.07
N LEU A 87 0.49 -1.72 9.05
CA LEU A 87 1.06 -0.60 9.79
C LEU A 87 0.88 -0.83 11.29
N ALA A 88 1.98 -0.92 12.03
CA ALA A 88 2.00 -0.73 13.47
C ALA A 88 2.49 0.70 13.73
N SER A 89 1.70 1.49 14.46
CA SER A 89 2.01 2.91 14.72
C SER A 89 1.79 3.31 16.16
N ASP A 90 2.66 4.16 16.70
CA ASP A 90 2.40 4.96 17.91
C ASP A 90 2.00 6.37 17.47
N ALA A 91 0.71 6.54 17.15
CA ALA A 91 0.21 7.75 16.54
C ALA A 91 -0.62 8.59 17.53
N LYS A 92 -0.69 9.89 17.25
CA LYS A 92 -1.58 10.84 17.92
C LYS A 92 -2.60 11.34 16.92
N ASN A 93 -3.87 11.32 17.32
CA ASN A 93 -4.95 11.96 16.58
C ASN A 93 -5.17 13.37 17.14
N TYR A 94 -4.94 14.38 16.33
CA TYR A 94 -5.21 15.77 16.62
C TYR A 94 -6.60 16.11 16.09
N ARG A 95 -7.61 16.00 16.95
CA ARG A 95 -9.01 16.22 16.59
C ARG A 95 -9.29 17.71 16.52
N VAL A 96 -9.43 18.23 15.31
CA VAL A 96 -9.66 19.65 15.04
C VAL A 96 -11.08 20.06 15.45
N ASN A 97 -12.04 19.14 15.38
CA ASN A 97 -13.43 19.42 15.78
C ASN A 97 -13.65 19.50 17.31
N SER A 98 -12.74 18.94 18.12
CA SER A 98 -12.84 18.95 19.58
C SER A 98 -11.64 19.59 20.29
N SER A 99 -10.62 20.03 19.55
CA SER A 99 -9.36 20.56 20.11
C SER A 99 -8.69 19.61 21.10
N THR A 100 -8.75 18.30 20.83
CA THR A 100 -8.17 17.25 21.69
C THR A 100 -7.06 16.49 20.97
N VAL A 101 -6.19 15.85 21.76
CA VAL A 101 -5.13 14.96 21.25
C VAL A 101 -5.25 13.61 21.93
N ASP A 102 -5.49 12.57 21.14
CA ASP A 102 -5.71 11.21 21.61
C ASP A 102 -4.60 10.27 21.11
N SER A 103 -4.21 9.29 21.93
CA SER A 103 -3.31 8.22 21.47
C SER A 103 -4.11 7.21 20.65
N VAL A 104 -3.65 6.91 19.44
CA VAL A 104 -4.32 5.99 18.51
C VAL A 104 -3.31 5.07 17.84
N SER A 105 -3.75 3.89 17.44
CA SER A 105 -3.06 3.12 16.41
C SER A 105 -3.86 3.17 15.12
N VAL A 106 -3.14 3.26 14.00
CA VAL A 106 -3.70 3.11 12.67
C VAL A 106 -3.52 1.66 12.26
N THR A 107 -4.61 1.05 11.82
CA THR A 107 -4.56 -0.26 11.18
C THR A 107 -5.07 -0.13 9.75
N GLY A 108 -4.29 -0.61 8.78
CA GLY A 108 -4.57 -0.42 7.37
C GLY A 108 -3.54 -1.12 6.47
N PHE A 109 -3.89 -1.24 5.19
CA PHE A 109 -3.10 -1.86 4.12
C PHE A 109 -2.78 -0.84 3.03
#